data_AF-A0A810LDG1-F1
#
_entry.id   AF-A0A810LDG1-F1
#
_cell.length_a   1.000
_cell.length_b   1.000
_cell.length_c   1.000
_cell.angle_alpha   90.00
_cell.angle_beta   90.00
_cell.angle_gamma   90.00
#
_symmetry.space_group_name_H-M   'P 1'
#
loop_
_entity.id
_entity.type
_entity.pdbx_description
1 polymer ?
#
loop_
_entity_poly.entity_id
_entity_poly.type
_entity_poly.pdbx_seq_one_letter_code
_entity_poly.pdbx_strand_id
1 'polypeptide(L)' 'MRDKATGALGTYVADMPGLAQQTRVYDEYLTRLRDVPGAEIGYLAVGIVGPRNRVDKLVHRLPLLP' A
#
# COMPACT_ATOMS: atom_id res chain seq x y z
N MET A 1 0.09 9.12 -2.56
CA MET A 1 1.38 8.58 -2.07
C MET A 1 1.75 7.27 -2.77
N ARG A 2 0.87 6.25 -2.71
CA ARG A 2 1.05 4.95 -3.36
C ARG A 2 1.54 5.03 -4.80
N ASP A 3 0.89 5.82 -5.67
CA ASP A 3 1.26 5.90 -7.10
C ASP A 3 2.66 6.49 -7.29
N LYS A 4 3.02 7.50 -6.50
CA LYS A 4 4.37 8.09 -6.50
C LYS A 4 5.43 7.07 -6.06
N ALA A 5 5.13 6.25 -5.07
CA ALA A 5 6.02 5.18 -4.61
C ALA A 5 6.11 4.04 -5.64
N THR A 6 5.02 3.73 -6.34
CA THR A 6 4.99 2.69 -7.39
C THR A 6 5.86 3.09 -8.59
N GLY A 7 5.85 4.38 -8.95
CA GLY A 7 6.70 4.93 -10.01
C GLY A 7 8.16 5.20 -9.59
N ALA A 8 8.51 5.07 -8.31
CA ALA A 8 9.87 5.30 -7.86
C ALA A 8 10.73 4.04 -8.10
N LEU A 9 11.79 4.19 -8.90
CA LEU A 9 12.72 3.08 -9.14
C LEU A 9 13.31 2.57 -7.82
N GLY A 10 13.56 1.27 -7.74
CA GLY A 10 14.19 0.62 -6.59
C GLY A 10 13.37 0.69 -5.29
N THR A 11 12.08 1.01 -5.35
CA THR A 11 11.16 0.84 -4.23
C THR A 11 10.13 -0.23 -4.54
N TYR A 12 9.86 -1.08 -3.56
CA TYR A 12 8.74 -2.01 -3.55
C TYR A 12 7.59 -1.39 -2.76
N VAL A 13 6.38 -1.52 -3.30
CA VAL A 13 5.15 -1.04 -2.67
C VAL A 13 4.31 -2.24 -2.27
N ALA A 14 4.02 -2.34 -0.97
CA ALA A 14 3.11 -3.32 -0.41
C ALA A 14 1.75 -2.67 -0.17
N ASP A 15 0.74 -3.16 -0.88
CA ASP A 15 -0.63 -2.69 -0.76
C ASP A 15 -1.31 -3.22 0.51
N MET A 16 -1.94 -2.34 1.27
CA MET A 16 -2.72 -2.70 2.47
C MET A 16 -4.18 -2.23 2.34
N PRO A 17 -4.98 -2.89 1.49
CA PRO A 17 -6.39 -2.58 1.33
C PRO A 17 -7.18 -2.95 2.60
N GLY A 18 -8.24 -2.19 2.90
CA GLY A 18 -9.08 -2.44 4.07
C GLY A 18 -9.75 -3.82 4.06
N LEU A 19 -9.97 -4.37 2.87
CA LEU A 19 -10.48 -5.72 2.68
C LEU A 19 -9.60 -6.78 3.36
N ALA A 20 -8.27 -6.57 3.40
CA ALA A 20 -7.34 -7.48 4.06
C ALA A 20 -7.58 -7.59 5.58
N GLN A 21 -8.22 -6.58 6.20
CA GLN A 21 -8.59 -6.62 7.62
C GLN A 21 -9.94 -7.30 7.88
N GLN A 22 -10.76 -7.49 6.84
CA GLN A 22 -12.12 -8.03 6.95
C GLN A 22 -12.19 -9.55 6.70
N THR A 23 -11.11 -10.13 6.19
CA THR A 23 -11.01 -11.54 5.80
C THR A 23 -9.86 -12.20 6.54
N ARG A 24 -10.09 -13.39 7.08
CA ARG A 24 -9.04 -14.19 7.76
C ARG A 24 -8.43 -15.26 6.85
N VAL A 25 -9.07 -15.53 5.72
CA VAL A 25 -8.64 -16.51 4.71
C VAL A 25 -8.06 -15.76 3.52
N TYR A 26 -6.82 -16.09 3.15
CA TYR A 26 -6.09 -15.37 2.11
C TYR A 26 -6.70 -15.53 0.72
N ASP A 27 -7.19 -16.72 0.37
CA ASP A 27 -7.83 -16.94 -0.94
C ASP A 27 -9.16 -16.18 -1.07
N GLU A 28 -9.91 -16.06 0.03
CA GLU A 28 -11.15 -15.27 0.10
C GLU A 28 -10.84 -13.77 -0.09
N TYR A 29 -9.79 -13.29 0.56
CA TYR A 29 -9.27 -11.93 0.36
C TYR A 29 -8.96 -11.67 -1.11
N LEU A 30 -8.19 -12.55 -1.76
CA LEU A 30 -7.80 -12.37 -3.16
C LEU A 30 -9.00 -12.39 -4.11
N THR A 31 -9.96 -13.27 -3.85
CA THR A 31 -11.19 -13.36 -4.64
C THR A 31 -11.97 -12.06 -4.54
N ARG A 32 -12.25 -11.59 -3.32
CA ARG A 32 -12.99 -10.34 -3.10
C ARG A 32 -12.26 -9.14 -3.66
N LEU A 33 -10.93 -9.08 -3.55
CA LEU A 33 -10.15 -7.95 -4.04
C LEU A 33 -10.20 -7.85 -5.57
N ARG A 34 -10.21 -9.00 -6.27
CA ARG A 34 -10.31 -9.05 -7.72
C ARG A 34 -11.60 -8.42 -8.25
N ASP A 35 -12.68 -8.50 -7.48
CA ASP A 35 -13.99 -8.00 -7.88
C ASP A 35 -14.16 -6.49 -7.65
N VAL A 36 -13.22 -5.84 -6.95
CA VAL A 36 -13.25 -4.40 -6.69
C VAL A 36 -12.50 -3.66 -7.80
N PRO A 37 -13.14 -2.69 -8.51
CA PRO A 37 -12.45 -1.84 -9.46
C PRO A 37 -11.25 -1.14 -8.81
N GLY A 38 -10.12 -1.06 -9.50
CA GLY A 38 -8.87 -0.56 -8.91
C GLY A 38 -8.98 0.85 -8.29
N ALA A 39 -9.83 1.72 -8.86
CA ALA A 39 -10.11 3.06 -8.36
C ALA A 39 -10.96 3.07 -7.07
N GLU A 40 -11.67 1.98 -6.78
CA GLU A 40 -12.56 1.82 -5.63
C GLU A 40 -11.90 1.04 -4.49
N ILE A 41 -10.67 0.54 -4.68
CA ILE A 41 -9.92 -0.13 -3.62
C ILE A 41 -9.61 0.88 -2.51
N GLY A 42 -10.29 0.74 -1.38
CA GLY A 42 -10.01 1.50 -0.18
C GLY A 42 -8.71 1.03 0.49
N TYR A 43 -7.63 1.79 0.33
CA TYR A 43 -6.36 1.55 1.01
C TYR A 43 -6.36 2.17 2.41
N LEU A 44 -6.05 1.37 3.43
CA LEU A 44 -5.87 1.86 4.80
C LEU A 44 -4.43 2.23 5.10
N ALA A 45 -3.48 1.58 4.42
CA ALA A 45 -2.06 1.85 4.54
C ALA A 45 -1.31 1.47 3.25
N VAL A 46 -0.04 1.83 3.21
CA VAL A 46 0.91 1.40 2.18
C VAL A 46 2.26 1.13 2.82
N GLY A 47 2.84 -0.04 2.55
CA GLY A 47 4.23 -0.33 2.90
C GLY A 47 5.16 0.09 1.77
N ILE A 48 6.30 0.71 2.10
CA ILE A 48 7.33 1.07 1.12
C ILE A 48 8.66 0.50 1.61
N VAL A 49 9.33 -0.27 0.75
CA VAL A 49 10.65 -0.85 1.04
C VAL A 49 11.63 -0.42 -0.05
N GLY A 50 12.80 0.09 0.30
CA GLY A 50 13.82 0.51 -0.65
C GLY A 50 14.92 1.37 -0.01
N PRO A 51 15.77 2.04 -0.83
CA PRO A 51 16.82 2.91 -0.33
C PRO A 51 16.28 4.01 0.58
N ARG A 52 16.92 4.20 1.74
CA ARG A 52 16.50 5.16 2.77
C ARG A 52 16.23 6.55 2.21
N ASN A 53 17.16 7.09 1.43
CA ASN A 53 17.01 8.43 0.84
C ASN A 53 15.81 8.56 -0.12
N ARG A 54 15.37 7.46 -0.75
CA ARG A 54 14.16 7.44 -1.58
C ARG A 54 12.91 7.34 -0.73
N VAL A 55 12.92 6.46 0.27
CA VAL A 55 11.81 6.33 1.24
C VAL A 55 11.60 7.66 1.95
N ASP A 56 12.64 8.28 2.51
CA ASP A 56 12.59 9.58 3.20
C ASP A 56 12.01 10.69 2.30
N LYS A 57 12.35 10.70 1.00
CA LYS A 57 11.75 11.63 0.03
C LYS A 57 10.28 11.35 -0.27
N LEU A 58 9.84 10.09 -0.20
CA LEU A 58 8.45 9.69 -0.40
C LEU A 58 7.60 10.01 0.84
N VAL A 59 8.14 9.77 2.04
CA VAL A 59 7.41 9.99 3.31
C VAL A 59 7.55 11.40 3.86
N HIS A 60 8.51 12.20 3.38
CA HIS A 60 8.94 13.56 3.78
C HIS A 60 8.14 14.35 4.83
N ARG A 61 6.81 14.44 4.74
CA ARG A 61 5.94 15.23 5.64
C ARG A 61 4.95 14.41 6.46
N LEU A 62 5.05 13.09 6.45
CA LEU A 62 4.24 12.21 7.28
C LEU A 62 4.84 12.20 8.68
N PRO A 63 4.11 12.71 9.69
CA PRO A 63 4.54 12.58 11.07
C PRO A 63 4.55 11.10 11.47
N LEU A 64 5.43 10.76 12.41
CA LEU A 64 5.37 9.45 13.05
C LEU A 64 4.12 9.39 13.92
N LEU A 65 3.56 8.18 14.02
CA LEU A 65 2.48 7.91 14.97
C LEU A 65 3.02 8.08 16.41
N PRO A 66 2.19 8.61 17.33
CA PRO A 66 2.57 8.73 18.74
C PRO A 66 2.80 7.38 19.41
#